data_AF-A0A923IZ16-F1
#
_entry.id   AF-A0A923IZ16-F1
#
_cell.length_a   1.000
_cell.length_b   1.000
_cell.length_c   1.000
_cell.angle_alpha   90.00
_cell.angle_beta   90.00
_cell.angle_gamma   90.00
#
_symmetry.space_group_name_H-M   'P 1'
#
loop_
_entity.id
_entity.type
_entity.pdbx_description
1 polymer ?
#
loop_
_entity_poly.entity_id
_entity_poly.type
_entity_poly.pdbx_seq_one_letter_code
_entity_poly.pdbx_strand_id
1 'polypeptide(L)'
;MVRDKIKSCMIGESIFKIGDYTSLAQGWNLYKHKLSLEECTVLKIIDLYYVKDENYLPKFRAILETNKGNVIDVQVSDLNDVRNSKENREELNKIGYDFEKGCIYCKGYEELSGKWKFFDIGVTENNAYCETV
;
A
#
# COMPACT_ATOMS: atom_id res chain seq x y z
N MET A 1 13.58 4.34 16.07
CA MET A 1 13.04 3.38 15.08
C MET A 1 13.36 3.92 13.68
N VAL A 2 14.11 3.17 12.88
CA VAL A 2 14.41 3.54 11.50
C VAL A 2 13.17 3.23 10.66
N ARG A 3 12.54 4.25 10.07
CA ARG A 3 11.42 4.07 9.13
C ARG A 3 12.00 4.03 7.73
N ASP A 4 11.90 2.88 7.08
CA ASP A 4 12.21 2.77 5.66
C ASP A 4 11.08 3.42 4.88
N LYS A 5 11.39 4.55 4.24
CA LYS A 5 10.44 5.26 3.37
C LYS A 5 10.19 4.47 2.11
N ILE A 6 8.93 4.32 1.75
CA ILE A 6 8.46 3.58 0.58
C ILE A 6 7.76 4.57 -0.36
N LYS A 7 7.96 4.42 -1.68
CA LYS A 7 7.23 5.24 -2.67
C LYS A 7 5.86 4.66 -3.01
N SER A 8 5.73 3.34 -2.98
CA SER A 8 4.46 2.63 -3.13
C SER A 8 4.47 1.27 -2.45
N CYS A 9 3.31 0.80 -1.99
CA CYS A 9 3.17 -0.56 -1.48
C CYS A 9 1.91 -1.22 -2.04
N MET A 10 1.96 -2.56 -2.15
CA MET A 10 0.80 -3.35 -2.53
C MET A 10 0.32 -4.22 -1.37
N ILE A 11 -1.00 -4.20 -1.15
CA ILE A 11 -1.70 -5.14 -0.28
C ILE A 11 -2.84 -5.73 -1.09
N GLY A 12 -2.89 -7.07 -1.21
CA GLY A 12 -3.84 -7.73 -2.10
C GLY A 12 -3.58 -7.35 -3.55
N GLU A 13 -4.63 -6.96 -4.27
CA GLU A 13 -4.57 -6.49 -5.67
C GLU A 13 -4.43 -4.96 -5.79
N SER A 14 -4.26 -4.27 -4.66
CA SER A 14 -4.30 -2.81 -4.56
C SER A 14 -2.91 -2.19 -4.37
N ILE A 15 -2.53 -1.25 -5.24
CA ILE A 15 -1.33 -0.40 -5.07
C ILE A 15 -1.69 0.93 -4.43
N PHE A 16 -0.92 1.33 -3.43
CA PHE A 16 -0.95 2.65 -2.82
C PHE A 16 0.37 3.36 -3.12
N LYS A 17 0.32 4.54 -3.73
CA LYS A 17 1.50 5.38 -3.99
C LYS A 17 1.43 6.68 -3.20
N ILE A 18 2.60 7.23 -2.86
CA ILE A 18 2.66 8.61 -2.37
C ILE A 18 2.08 9.54 -3.45
N GLY A 19 1.19 10.43 -3.04
CA GLY A 19 0.47 11.34 -3.91
C GLY A 19 -0.90 10.84 -4.37
N ASP A 20 -1.19 9.53 -4.22
CA ASP A 20 -2.53 9.00 -4.53
C ASP A 20 -3.58 9.58 -3.57
N TYR A 21 -4.81 9.67 -4.09
CA TYR A 21 -5.98 10.02 -3.30
C TYR A 21 -6.82 8.77 -3.03
N THR A 22 -7.33 8.65 -1.81
CA THR A 22 -8.17 7.53 -1.38
C THR A 22 -9.28 7.99 -0.43
N SER A 23 -10.28 7.15 -0.25
CA SER A 23 -11.31 7.32 0.79
C SER A 23 -11.16 6.24 1.84
N LEU A 24 -11.37 6.61 3.09
CA LEU A 24 -11.41 5.67 4.21
C LEU A 24 -12.83 5.14 4.47
N ALA A 25 -13.76 5.15 3.50
CA ALA A 25 -15.19 4.90 3.79
C ALA A 25 -15.48 3.62 4.59
N GLN A 26 -14.74 2.51 4.34
CA GLN A 26 -14.82 1.29 5.16
C GLN A 26 -14.04 1.42 6.50
N GLY A 27 -12.83 2.00 6.47
CA GLY A 27 -12.02 2.26 7.66
C GLY A 27 -12.53 3.37 8.57
N TRP A 28 -13.53 4.16 8.16
CA TRP A 28 -14.02 5.32 8.91
C TRP A 28 -14.51 4.92 10.30
N ASN A 29 -15.17 3.77 10.45
CA ASN A 29 -15.57 3.27 11.76
C ASN A 29 -14.39 3.12 12.75
N LEU A 30 -13.19 2.81 12.25
CA LEU A 30 -11.97 2.70 13.05
C LEU A 30 -11.42 4.09 13.40
N TYR A 31 -11.54 5.07 12.49
CA TYR A 31 -10.94 6.40 12.60
C TYR A 31 -11.94 7.53 12.88
N LYS A 32 -13.21 7.23 13.18
CA LYS A 32 -14.28 8.23 13.42
C LYS A 32 -14.04 9.15 14.61
N HIS A 33 -13.12 8.78 15.50
CA HIS A 33 -12.68 9.61 16.63
C HIS A 33 -11.58 10.62 16.23
N LYS A 34 -11.02 10.49 15.02
CA LYS A 34 -9.97 11.36 14.45
C LYS A 34 -10.44 12.15 13.25
N LEU A 35 -11.43 11.64 12.51
CA LEU A 35 -11.93 12.21 11.27
C LEU A 35 -13.45 12.29 11.27
N SER A 36 -13.98 13.40 10.76
CA SER A 36 -15.38 13.47 10.35
C SER A 36 -15.60 12.69 9.04
N LEU A 37 -16.86 12.35 8.75
CA LEU A 37 -17.24 11.71 7.50
C LEU A 37 -16.90 12.59 6.28
N GLU A 38 -16.99 13.92 6.42
CA GLU A 38 -16.65 14.88 5.36
C GLU A 38 -15.14 14.88 5.07
N GLU A 39 -14.31 14.75 6.10
CA GLU A 39 -12.86 14.76 5.98
C GLU A 39 -12.30 13.48 5.35
N CYS A 40 -13.02 12.35 5.49
CA CYS A 40 -12.58 11.07 4.92
C CYS A 40 -13.00 10.86 3.45
N THR A 41 -13.62 11.85 2.82
CA THR A 41 -14.07 11.79 1.41
C THR A 41 -12.89 11.82 0.43
N VAL A 42 -11.87 12.63 0.73
CA VAL A 42 -10.66 12.78 -0.10
C VAL A 42 -9.45 12.89 0.81
N LEU A 43 -8.59 11.88 0.76
CA LEU A 43 -7.37 11.79 1.58
C LEU A 43 -6.18 11.59 0.66
N LYS A 44 -5.14 12.41 0.81
CA LYS A 44 -3.90 12.29 0.05
C LYS A 44 -2.87 11.49 0.83
N ILE A 45 -2.27 10.49 0.20
CA ILE A 45 -1.14 9.75 0.80
C ILE A 45 0.10 10.63 0.72
N ILE A 46 0.67 11.02 1.86
CA ILE A 46 1.87 11.88 1.92
C ILE A 46 3.14 11.12 2.32
N ASP A 47 2.99 9.99 3.00
CA ASP A 47 4.11 9.10 3.31
C ASP A 47 3.62 7.64 3.42
N LEU A 48 4.50 6.70 3.07
CA LEU A 48 4.27 5.27 3.20
C LEU A 48 5.50 4.63 3.84
N TYR A 49 5.26 3.77 4.80
CA TYR A 49 6.32 3.05 5.47
C TYR A 49 5.80 1.71 5.99
N TYR A 50 6.72 0.82 6.36
CA TYR A 50 6.37 -0.45 6.97
C TYR A 50 6.99 -0.56 8.35
N VAL A 51 6.32 -1.32 9.21
CA VAL A 51 6.80 -1.64 10.54
C VAL A 51 7.16 -3.12 10.56
N LYS A 52 8.45 -3.40 10.82
CA LYS A 52 8.94 -4.77 11.04
C LYS A 52 8.58 -5.23 12.44
N ASP A 53 8.13 -6.46 12.52
CA ASP A 53 8.01 -7.23 13.75
C ASP A 53 8.66 -8.59 13.47
N GLU A 54 9.49 -9.10 14.37
CA GLU A 54 10.25 -10.34 14.17
C GLU A 54 9.34 -11.57 14.07
N ASN A 55 8.12 -11.47 14.61
CA ASN A 55 7.18 -12.60 14.69
C ASN A 55 6.00 -12.50 13.71
N TYR A 56 5.88 -11.41 12.95
CA TYR A 56 4.71 -11.16 12.10
C TYR A 56 5.09 -10.61 10.74
N LEU A 57 4.19 -10.80 9.77
CA LEU A 57 4.30 -10.12 8.48
C LEU A 57 4.36 -8.60 8.68
N PRO A 58 5.18 -7.90 7.87
CA PRO A 58 5.35 -6.47 8.02
C PRO A 58 4.04 -5.72 7.81
N LYS A 59 3.75 -4.78 8.71
CA LYS A 59 2.53 -3.96 8.64
C LYS A 59 2.84 -2.66 7.91
N PHE A 60 2.19 -2.44 6.76
CA PHE A 60 2.32 -1.19 6.03
C PHE A 60 1.38 -0.14 6.59
N ARG A 61 1.92 1.08 6.73
CA ARG A 61 1.23 2.24 7.27
C ARG A 61 1.32 3.39 6.28
N ALA A 62 0.24 4.13 6.19
CA ALA A 62 0.15 5.35 5.40
C ALA A 62 -0.04 6.55 6.33
N ILE A 63 0.69 7.61 6.03
CA ILE A 63 0.37 8.94 6.52
C ILE A 63 -0.50 9.61 5.47
N LEU A 64 -1.70 10.01 5.89
CA LEU A 64 -2.69 10.66 5.05
C LEU A 64 -2.90 12.10 5.49
N GLU A 65 -3.05 12.99 4.52
CA GLU A 65 -3.48 14.37 4.71
C GLU A 65 -4.93 14.52 4.24
N THR A 66 -5.78 15.10 5.10
CA THR A 66 -7.17 15.40 4.76
C THR A 66 -7.28 16.68 3.94
N ASN A 67 -8.42 16.88 3.29
CA ASN A 67 -8.77 18.15 2.66
C ASN A 67 -8.83 19.35 3.63
N LYS A 68 -8.87 19.12 4.95
CA LYS A 68 -8.80 20.16 5.99
C LYS A 68 -7.38 20.31 6.59
N GLY A 69 -6.38 19.63 6.05
CA GLY A 69 -4.99 19.68 6.51
C GLY A 69 -4.69 18.83 7.74
N ASN A 70 -5.63 18.00 8.19
CA ASN A 70 -5.40 17.08 9.29
C ASN A 70 -4.56 15.89 8.81
N VAL A 71 -3.63 15.44 9.65
CA VAL A 71 -2.73 14.33 9.31
C VAL A 71 -3.05 13.13 10.18
N ILE A 72 -3.27 11.98 9.55
CA ILE A 72 -3.52 10.73 10.26
C ILE A 72 -2.62 9.60 9.77
N ASP A 73 -2.34 8.69 10.70
CA ASP A 73 -1.56 7.50 10.47
C ASP A 73 -2.48 6.27 10.54
N VAL A 74 -2.58 5.54 9.43
CA VAL A 74 -3.51 4.42 9.28
C VAL A 74 -2.81 3.19 8.73
N GLN A 75 -3.43 2.02 8.91
CA GLN A 75 -3.00 0.83 8.18
C GLN A 75 -3.42 0.96 6.72
N VAL A 76 -2.53 0.57 5.81
CA VAL A 76 -2.83 0.59 4.37
C VAL A 76 -4.00 -0.33 4.04
N SER A 77 -4.21 -1.42 4.80
CA SER A 77 -5.37 -2.31 4.67
C SER A 77 -6.72 -1.63 4.93
N ASP A 78 -6.73 -0.51 5.66
CA ASP A 78 -7.96 0.20 6.01
C ASP A 78 -8.37 1.20 4.91
N LEU A 79 -7.46 1.45 3.95
CA LEU A 79 -7.70 2.25 2.77
C LEU A 79 -8.52 1.42 1.79
N ASN A 80 -9.84 1.62 1.84
CA ASN A 80 -10.86 0.86 1.12
C ASN A 80 -10.42 0.43 -0.29
N ASP A 81 -10.36 -0.89 -0.50
CA ASP A 81 -9.93 -1.54 -1.73
C ASP A 81 -11.04 -1.47 -2.80
N VAL A 82 -11.01 -0.41 -3.62
CA VAL A 82 -11.90 -0.24 -4.79
C VAL A 82 -11.14 -0.36 -6.12
N ARG A 83 -9.95 -0.94 -6.11
CA ARG A 83 -8.98 -0.76 -7.20
C ARG A 83 -8.59 -2.00 -7.97
N ASN A 84 -9.43 -3.03 -7.90
CA ASN A 84 -9.48 -4.11 -8.87
C ASN A 84 -10.04 -3.67 -10.25
N SER A 85 -9.89 -2.39 -10.60
CA SER A 85 -10.25 -1.89 -11.92
C SER A 85 -9.21 -2.36 -12.93
N LYS A 86 -9.68 -2.67 -14.13
CA LYS A 86 -8.84 -2.99 -15.28
C LYS A 86 -7.70 -1.98 -15.49
N GLU A 87 -7.96 -0.70 -15.24
CA GLU A 87 -6.99 0.39 -15.36
C GLU A 87 -5.77 0.20 -14.45
N ASN A 88 -5.96 -0.22 -13.20
CA ASN A 88 -4.82 -0.44 -12.30
C ASN A 88 -3.99 -1.65 -12.72
N ARG A 89 -4.64 -2.71 -13.23
CA ARG A 89 -3.95 -3.88 -13.78
C ARG A 89 -3.09 -3.52 -14.99
N GLU A 90 -3.57 -2.61 -15.84
CA GLU A 90 -2.83 -2.10 -16.99
C GLU A 90 -1.63 -1.24 -16.58
N GLU A 91 -1.79 -0.33 -15.62
CA GLU A 91 -0.68 0.46 -15.07
C GLU A 91 0.38 -0.42 -14.37
N LEU A 92 -0.07 -1.49 -13.72
CA LEU A 92 0.79 -2.49 -13.08
C LEU A 92 1.61 -3.30 -14.07
N ASN A 93 0.99 -3.73 -15.18
CA ASN A 93 1.70 -4.39 -16.27
C ASN A 93 2.77 -3.47 -16.89
N LYS A 94 2.48 -2.16 -17.04
CA LYS A 94 3.45 -1.19 -17.59
C LYS A 94 4.74 -1.10 -16.79
N ILE A 95 4.67 -1.38 -15.49
CA ILE A 95 5.79 -1.31 -14.58
C ILE A 95 6.39 -2.69 -14.22
N GLY A 96 5.99 -3.74 -14.97
CA GLY A 96 6.59 -5.07 -14.88
C GLY A 96 6.11 -5.90 -13.69
N TYR A 97 4.91 -5.62 -13.17
CA TYR A 97 4.33 -6.38 -12.06
C TYR A 97 3.89 -7.80 -12.48
N ASP A 98 4.26 -8.80 -11.68
CA ASP A 98 3.93 -10.21 -11.90
C ASP A 98 2.75 -10.62 -11.01
N PHE A 99 1.59 -10.82 -11.64
CA PHE A 99 0.36 -11.21 -10.94
C PHE A 99 0.34 -12.68 -10.50
N GLU A 100 1.18 -13.54 -11.09
CA GLU A 100 1.22 -14.98 -10.77
C GLU A 100 2.06 -15.27 -9.53
N LYS A 101 3.11 -14.48 -9.29
CA LYS A 101 3.90 -14.52 -8.05
C LYS A 101 3.21 -13.83 -6.86
N GLY A 102 1.94 -13.45 -7.03
CA GLY A 102 1.14 -12.61 -6.13
C GLY A 102 1.15 -13.05 -4.67
N CYS A 103 2.21 -12.68 -3.95
CA CYS A 103 2.21 -12.63 -2.50
C CYS A 103 2.08 -11.17 -2.10
N ILE A 104 0.85 -10.85 -1.71
CA ILE A 104 0.41 -9.83 -0.76
C ILE A 104 1.62 -9.32 0.06
N TYR A 105 1.87 -7.99 0.04
CA TYR A 105 2.96 -7.28 0.74
C TYR A 105 4.26 -7.04 -0.07
N CYS A 106 4.19 -6.29 -1.17
CA CYS A 106 5.40 -5.80 -1.86
C CYS A 106 5.64 -4.29 -1.63
N LYS A 107 6.91 -3.88 -1.57
CA LYS A 107 7.33 -2.46 -1.64
C LYS A 107 7.80 -2.12 -3.04
N GLY A 108 7.32 -1.02 -3.59
CA GLY A 108 7.75 -0.44 -4.84
C GLY A 108 8.65 0.76 -4.64
N TYR A 109 9.77 0.77 -5.37
CA TYR A 109 10.62 1.94 -5.54
C TYR A 109 10.72 2.30 -7.01
N GLU A 110 10.65 3.58 -7.28
CA GLU A 110 10.94 4.13 -8.59
C GLU A 110 12.44 4.45 -8.67
N GLU A 111 13.13 3.82 -9.62
CA GLU A 111 14.51 4.12 -9.95
C GLU A 111 14.63 5.48 -10.64
N LEU A 112 15.85 6.03 -10.70
CA LEU A 112 16.13 7.29 -11.41
C LEU A 112 15.75 7.23 -12.91
N SER A 113 15.67 6.02 -13.47
CA SER A 113 15.27 5.76 -14.85
C SER A 113 13.75 5.83 -15.08
N GLY A 114 12.95 6.01 -14.02
CA GLY A 114 11.48 5.92 -14.06
C GLY A 114 10.96 4.48 -14.07
N LYS A 115 11.84 3.47 -14.11
CA LYS A 115 11.44 2.06 -13.94
C LYS A 115 11.14 1.78 -12.47
N TRP A 116 10.12 0.97 -12.24
CA TRP A 116 9.78 0.55 -10.89
C TRP A 116 10.40 -0.81 -10.58
N LYS A 117 10.83 -0.94 -9.33
CA LYS A 117 11.32 -2.18 -8.75
C LYS A 117 10.47 -2.55 -7.55
N PHE A 118 9.84 -3.72 -7.63
CA PHE A 118 9.06 -4.30 -6.56
C PHE A 118 9.89 -5.31 -5.78
N PHE A 119 9.73 -5.32 -4.47
CA PHE A 119 10.36 -6.27 -3.58
C PHE A 119 9.29 -6.88 -2.70
N ASP A 120 9.21 -8.20 -2.71
CA ASP A 120 8.34 -8.94 -1.81
C ASP A 120 8.88 -8.78 -0.39
N ILE A 121 8.00 -8.40 0.53
CA ILE A 121 8.34 -8.31 1.94
C ILE A 121 7.58 -9.38 2.70
N GLY A 122 8.33 -10.31 3.29
CA GLY A 122 7.77 -11.39 4.11
C GLY A 122 7.76 -12.76 3.43
N VAL A 123 8.14 -12.85 2.16
CA VAL A 123 8.45 -14.13 1.51
C VAL A 123 9.92 -14.46 1.81
N THR A 124 10.18 -15.16 2.91
CA THR A 124 11.47 -15.85 3.08
C THR A 124 11.60 -16.92 2.00
N GLU A 125 12.80 -17.12 1.45
CA GLU A 125 13.12 -18.03 0.32
C GLU A 125 12.52 -19.45 0.42
N ASN A 126 12.09 -19.88 1.62
CA ASN A 126 11.41 -21.15 1.86
C ASN A 126 9.98 -21.27 1.27
N ASN A 127 9.35 -20.18 0.81
CA ASN A 127 8.04 -20.24 0.14
C ASN A 127 8.15 -20.33 -1.40
N ALA A 128 9.37 -20.41 -1.95
CA ALA A 128 9.60 -20.53 -3.40
C ALA A 128 9.34 -21.95 -3.96
N TYR A 129 8.91 -22.90 -3.12
CA TYR A 129 8.47 -24.23 -3.57
C TYR A 129 6.95 -24.28 -3.66
N CYS A 130 6.43 -23.95 -4.83
CA CYS A 130 5.27 -24.65 -5.35
C CYS A 130 5.69 -25.27 -6.67
N GLU A 131 5.99 -26.56 -6.60
CA GLU A 131 6.29 -27.43 -7.73
C GLU A 131 5.15 -27.33 -8.76
N THR A 132 5.52 -26.98 -10.00
CA THR A 132 4.75 -27.41 -11.16
C THR A 132 4.81 -28.93 -11.23
N VAL A 133 3.67 -29.59 -10.98
CA VAL A 133 3.41 -30.99 -11.38
C VAL A 133 2.41 -30.96 -12.52
#